data_AF-A0A4Y7J3M6-F1
#
_entry.id   AF-A0A4Y7J3M6-F1
#
_cell.length_a   1.000
_cell.length_b   1.000
_cell.length_c   1.000
_cell.angle_alpha   90.00
_cell.angle_beta   90.00
_cell.angle_gamma   90.00
#
_symmetry.space_group_name_H-M   'P 1'
#
loop_
_entity.id
_entity.type
_entity.pdbx_description
1 polymer ?
#
loop_
_entity_poly.entity_id
_entity_poly.type
_entity_poly.pdbx_seq_one_letter_code
_entity_poly.pdbx_strand_id
1 'polypeptide(L)'
;MLVVQDADQLLEKRVRSRFSHRKLLFLPPSKEDIQILLEHILSLPADSSFPHDYVVEFNEKIRCILGDQRFKEILTKLSDADSSVNNLLSFLFRCICNMDIKESTFLSIKNFETASKSIHQQPKRESLQDCSTLEHYFLVCMKRLETKEQNSYNFNSVMKEYKVIHDAFPIYVTHYERDRCLMAFEHLEQHGLISFEDVRGQNPSVQFRSVKLLVSSHQLQESLNANSSSIPGKIRTLLMS
;
A
#
# COMPACT_ATOMS: atom_id res chain seq x y z
N MET A 1 -0.94 -15.50 -6.17
CA MET A 1 -0.07 -16.67 -5.84
C MET A 1 0.59 -17.20 -7.11
N LEU A 2 1.92 -17.04 -7.27
CA LEU A 2 2.64 -17.60 -8.41
C LEU A 2 2.65 -19.13 -8.26
N VAL A 3 1.87 -19.83 -9.08
CA VAL A 3 2.04 -21.27 -9.26
C VAL A 3 3.45 -21.45 -9.84
N VAL A 4 4.31 -22.20 -9.15
CA VAL A 4 5.65 -22.52 -9.67
C VAL A 4 5.47 -23.53 -10.81
N GLN A 5 5.18 -23.02 -12.01
CA GLN A 5 4.89 -23.83 -13.20
C GLN A 5 6.10 -24.69 -13.61
N ASP A 6 7.29 -24.22 -13.24
CA ASP A 6 8.60 -24.79 -13.57
C ASP A 6 9.29 -25.48 -12.38
N ALA A 7 8.52 -25.92 -11.37
CA ALA A 7 9.09 -26.60 -10.20
C ALA A 7 9.90 -27.86 -10.58
N ASP A 8 9.57 -28.50 -11.70
CA ASP A 8 10.33 -29.61 -12.27
C ASP A 8 11.71 -29.20 -12.80
N GLN A 9 11.94 -27.93 -13.12
CA GLN A 9 13.26 -27.44 -13.50
C GLN A 9 14.24 -27.45 -12.33
N LEU A 10 13.73 -27.41 -11.09
CA LEU A 10 14.52 -27.53 -9.86
C LEU A 10 14.95 -28.97 -9.56
N LEU A 11 14.39 -29.96 -10.25
CA LEU A 11 14.74 -31.37 -10.06
C LEU A 11 16.12 -31.67 -10.67
N GLU A 12 16.94 -32.43 -9.94
CA GLU A 12 18.19 -32.96 -10.48
C GLU A 12 17.92 -33.77 -11.76
N LYS A 13 18.84 -33.71 -12.72
CA LYS A 13 18.71 -34.29 -14.06
C LYS A 13 18.22 -35.75 -14.05
N ARG A 14 18.74 -36.60 -13.16
CA ARG A 14 18.36 -38.02 -13.05
C ARG A 14 16.96 -38.24 -12.47
N VAL A 15 16.50 -37.33 -11.62
CA VAL A 15 15.15 -37.35 -11.02
C VAL A 15 14.15 -36.85 -12.04
N ARG A 16 14.44 -35.71 -12.69
CA ARG A 16 13.60 -35.14 -13.74
C ARG A 16 13.36 -36.11 -14.89
N SER A 17 14.39 -36.85 -15.33
CA SER A 17 14.28 -37.84 -16.40
C SER A 17 13.36 -39.02 -16.06
N ARG A 18 13.16 -39.34 -14.78
CA ARG A 18 12.32 -40.46 -14.33
C ARG A 18 10.97 -39.99 -13.79
N PHE A 19 10.75 -38.68 -13.70
CA PHE A 19 9.52 -38.11 -13.20
C PHE A 19 8.40 -38.30 -14.22
N SER A 20 7.25 -38.81 -13.78
CA SER A 20 6.05 -38.86 -14.62
C SER A 20 5.58 -37.43 -14.80
N HIS A 21 5.82 -36.81 -15.96
CA HIS A 21 5.48 -35.42 -16.28
C HIS A 21 3.96 -35.12 -16.32
N ARG A 22 3.13 -35.92 -15.62
CA ARG A 22 1.69 -35.72 -15.45
C ARG A 22 1.48 -34.62 -14.40
N LYS A 23 1.30 -33.38 -14.85
CA LYS A 23 1.03 -32.23 -14.00
C LYS A 23 -0.48 -31.96 -13.93
N LEU A 24 -1.01 -31.81 -12.71
CA LEU A 24 -2.35 -31.26 -12.48
C LEU A 24 -2.19 -29.77 -12.17
N LEU A 25 -2.80 -28.92 -12.99
CA LEU A 25 -2.73 -27.48 -12.84
C LEU A 25 -4.02 -26.97 -12.19
N PHE A 26 -3.89 -26.30 -11.05
CA PHE A 26 -4.98 -25.58 -10.42
C PHE A 26 -4.90 -24.12 -10.88
N LEU A 27 -5.80 -23.76 -11.79
CA LEU A 27 -5.91 -22.38 -12.27
C LEU A 27 -6.78 -21.58 -11.31
N PRO A 28 -6.55 -20.26 -11.18
CA PRO A 28 -7.48 -19.38 -10.49
C PRO A 28 -8.89 -19.48 -11.08
N PRO A 29 -9.94 -19.31 -10.27
CA PRO A 29 -11.33 -19.34 -10.74
C PRO A 29 -11.60 -18.22 -11.75
N SER A 30 -12.56 -18.46 -12.66
CA SER A 30 -13.06 -17.40 -13.55
C SER A 30 -13.87 -16.36 -12.76
N LYS A 31 -14.20 -15.21 -13.38
CA LYS A 31 -15.00 -14.18 -12.72
C LYS A 31 -16.40 -14.70 -12.38
N GLU A 32 -16.94 -15.55 -13.24
CA GLU A 32 -18.22 -16.23 -13.06
C GLU A 32 -18.16 -17.21 -11.88
N ASP A 33 -17.11 -18.03 -11.80
CA ASP A 33 -16.90 -18.96 -10.68
C ASP A 33 -16.73 -18.21 -9.35
N ILE A 34 -16.03 -17.07 -9.35
CA ILE A 34 -15.91 -16.20 -8.18
C ILE A 34 -17.28 -15.69 -7.72
N GLN A 35 -18.16 -15.30 -8.65
CA GLN A 35 -19.49 -14.84 -8.31
C GLN A 35 -20.35 -15.94 -7.69
N ILE A 36 -20.29 -17.16 -8.23
CA ILE A 36 -20.98 -18.34 -7.68
C ILE A 36 -20.43 -18.66 -6.28
N LEU A 37 -19.10 -18.65 -6.15
CA LEU A 37 -18.41 -18.90 -4.88
C LEU A 37 -18.79 -17.86 -3.82
N LEU A 38 -18.89 -16.58 -4.21
CA LEU A 38 -19.34 -15.49 -3.33
C LEU A 38 -20.75 -15.72 -2.78
N GLU A 39 -21.71 -16.06 -3.66
CA GLU A 39 -23.07 -16.36 -3.23
C GLU A 39 -23.08 -17.53 -2.26
N HIS A 40 -22.31 -18.58 -2.54
CA HIS A 40 -22.24 -19.76 -1.67
C HIS A 40 -21.58 -19.48 -0.31
N ILE A 41 -20.50 -18.67 -0.28
CA ILE A 41 -19.80 -18.33 0.98
C ILE A 41 -20.63 -17.40 1.85
N LEU A 42 -21.30 -16.41 1.24
CA LEU A 42 -22.01 -15.39 2.00
C LEU A 42 -23.41 -15.82 2.40
N SER A 43 -24.07 -16.74 1.68
CA SER A 43 -25.43 -17.16 2.00
C SER A 43 -25.49 -18.10 3.21
N LEU A 44 -26.56 -18.01 3.99
CA LEU A 44 -26.85 -18.92 5.09
C LEU A 44 -27.52 -20.21 4.56
N PRO A 45 -27.08 -21.40 5.04
CA PRO A 45 -27.73 -22.66 4.71
C PRO A 45 -29.19 -22.72 5.17
N ALA A 46 -30.05 -23.38 4.39
CA ALA A 46 -31.47 -23.55 4.72
C ALA A 46 -31.70 -24.47 5.93
N ASP A 47 -30.77 -25.38 6.19
CA ASP A 47 -30.70 -26.28 7.34
C ASP A 47 -29.96 -25.68 8.54
N SER A 48 -29.69 -24.37 8.51
CA SER A 48 -29.07 -23.68 9.64
C SER A 48 -29.97 -23.62 10.87
N SER A 49 -29.35 -23.42 12.04
CA SER A 49 -30.04 -23.26 13.33
C SER A 49 -30.75 -21.90 13.48
N PHE A 50 -30.68 -21.02 12.47
CA PHE A 50 -31.29 -19.70 12.48
C PHE A 50 -32.79 -19.74 12.14
N PRO A 51 -33.58 -18.74 12.56
CA PRO A 51 -34.99 -18.63 12.16
C PRO A 51 -35.14 -18.57 10.64
N HIS A 52 -36.12 -19.31 10.10
CA HIS A 52 -36.33 -19.42 8.65
C HIS A 52 -36.51 -18.06 7.96
N ASP A 53 -37.35 -17.19 8.52
CA ASP A 53 -37.62 -15.86 7.97
C ASP A 53 -36.34 -15.00 7.90
N TYR A 54 -35.47 -15.13 8.90
CA TYR A 54 -34.18 -14.43 8.92
C TYR A 54 -33.24 -14.95 7.82
N VAL A 55 -33.17 -16.27 7.63
CA VAL A 55 -32.34 -16.89 6.57
C VAL A 55 -32.78 -16.42 5.19
N VAL A 56 -34.10 -16.36 4.95
CA VAL A 56 -34.66 -15.87 3.69
C VAL A 56 -34.31 -14.40 3.47
N GLU A 57 -34.60 -13.53 4.44
CA GLU A 57 -34.32 -12.10 4.34
C GLU A 57 -32.81 -11.82 4.16
N PHE A 58 -31.96 -12.53 4.89
CA PHE A 58 -30.51 -12.40 4.80
C PHE A 58 -30.00 -12.78 3.40
N ASN A 59 -30.41 -13.93 2.88
CA ASN A 59 -30.00 -14.40 1.56
C ASN A 59 -30.52 -13.49 0.43
N GLU A 60 -31.73 -12.94 0.56
CA GLU A 60 -32.24 -11.93 -0.37
C GLU A 60 -31.37 -10.67 -0.40
N LYS A 61 -30.99 -10.15 0.78
CA LYS A 61 -30.09 -8.98 0.86
C LYS A 61 -28.72 -9.26 0.25
N ILE A 62 -28.15 -10.44 0.48
CA ILE A 62 -26.88 -10.83 -0.15
C ILE A 62 -27.02 -10.82 -1.67
N ARG A 63 -28.06 -11.42 -2.23
CA ARG A 63 -28.29 -11.39 -3.69
C ARG A 63 -28.44 -9.96 -4.24
N CYS A 64 -29.15 -9.09 -3.52
CA CYS A 64 -29.22 -7.67 -3.89
C CYS A 64 -27.84 -7.00 -3.93
N ILE A 65 -26.99 -7.27 -2.95
CA ILE A 65 -25.63 -6.72 -2.89
C ILE A 65 -24.76 -7.26 -4.03
N LEU A 66 -24.80 -8.56 -4.29
CA LEU A 66 -24.05 -9.18 -5.39
C LEU A 66 -24.51 -8.67 -6.77
N GLY A 67 -25.77 -8.23 -6.88
CA GLY A 67 -26.32 -7.57 -8.06
C GLY A 67 -25.90 -6.10 -8.23
N ASP A 68 -25.51 -5.40 -7.16
CA ASP A 68 -25.20 -3.97 -7.13
C ASP A 68 -23.95 -3.64 -7.99
N GLN A 69 -24.06 -2.59 -8.80
CA GLN A 69 -22.99 -2.18 -9.71
C GLN A 69 -21.71 -1.75 -8.96
N ARG A 70 -21.84 -1.10 -7.80
CA ARG A 70 -20.70 -0.68 -6.97
C ARG A 70 -19.97 -1.89 -6.42
N PHE A 71 -20.70 -2.93 -6.02
CA PHE A 71 -20.09 -4.18 -5.57
C PHE A 71 -19.32 -4.85 -6.70
N LYS A 72 -19.90 -4.93 -7.91
CA LYS A 72 -19.22 -5.50 -9.09
C LYS A 72 -17.94 -4.74 -9.46
N GLU A 73 -17.92 -3.42 -9.31
CA GLU A 73 -16.71 -2.60 -9.49
C GLU A 73 -15.64 -2.91 -8.44
N ILE A 74 -16.03 -3.08 -7.17
CA ILE A 74 -15.11 -3.49 -6.09
C ILE A 74 -14.53 -4.87 -6.40
N LEU A 75 -15.38 -5.83 -6.80
CA LEU A 75 -14.96 -7.19 -7.11
C LEU A 75 -14.03 -7.26 -8.32
N THR A 76 -14.30 -6.44 -9.34
CA THR A 76 -13.44 -6.31 -10.53
C THR A 76 -12.06 -5.80 -10.13
N LYS A 77 -11.98 -4.71 -9.35
CA LYS A 77 -10.71 -4.18 -8.84
C LYS A 77 -9.94 -5.20 -8.01
N LEU A 78 -10.64 -5.95 -7.16
CA LEU A 78 -10.03 -7.00 -6.33
C LEU A 78 -9.45 -8.13 -7.19
N SER A 79 -10.21 -8.60 -8.18
CA SER A 79 -9.82 -9.71 -9.06
C SER A 79 -8.71 -9.34 -10.04
N ASP A 80 -8.72 -8.10 -10.54
CA ASP A 80 -7.67 -7.58 -11.42
C ASP A 80 -6.33 -7.42 -10.67
N ALA A 81 -6.36 -7.21 -9.35
CA ALA A 81 -5.16 -7.16 -8.50
C ALA A 81 -4.67 -8.56 -8.07
N ASP A 82 -5.56 -9.41 -7.55
CA ASP A 82 -5.26 -10.81 -7.20
C ASP A 82 -6.55 -11.65 -7.26
N SER A 83 -6.60 -12.55 -8.24
CA SER A 83 -7.74 -13.46 -8.49
C SER A 83 -7.76 -14.72 -7.61
N SER A 84 -6.89 -14.81 -6.61
CA SER A 84 -6.88 -15.95 -5.70
C SER A 84 -8.08 -15.95 -4.75
N VAL A 85 -8.58 -17.15 -4.45
CA VAL A 85 -9.65 -17.36 -3.46
C VAL A 85 -9.24 -16.86 -2.07
N ASN A 86 -7.96 -16.93 -1.71
CA ASN A 86 -7.48 -16.42 -0.42
C ASN A 86 -7.62 -14.90 -0.30
N ASN A 87 -7.35 -14.16 -1.38
CA ASN A 87 -7.56 -12.71 -1.41
C ASN A 87 -9.06 -12.39 -1.25
N LEU A 88 -9.91 -13.13 -1.95
CA LEU A 88 -11.37 -13.03 -1.81
C LEU A 88 -11.82 -13.27 -0.37
N LEU A 89 -11.42 -14.39 0.25
CA LEU A 89 -11.77 -14.73 1.64
C LEU A 89 -11.27 -13.68 2.64
N SER A 90 -10.04 -13.19 2.45
CA SER A 90 -9.47 -12.13 3.29
C SER A 90 -10.28 -10.83 3.18
N PHE A 91 -10.73 -10.48 1.97
CA PHE A 91 -11.61 -9.34 1.74
C PHE A 91 -12.97 -9.53 2.41
N LEU A 92 -13.62 -10.68 2.22
CA LEU A 92 -14.92 -10.97 2.83
C LEU A 92 -14.86 -10.95 4.35
N PHE A 93 -13.80 -11.51 4.95
CA PHE A 93 -13.60 -11.47 6.38
C PHE A 93 -13.56 -10.03 6.91
N ARG A 94 -12.82 -9.13 6.23
CA ARG A 94 -12.81 -7.70 6.57
C ARG A 94 -14.18 -7.04 6.41
N CYS A 95 -14.96 -7.43 5.41
CA CYS A 95 -16.33 -6.93 5.23
C CYS A 95 -17.20 -7.29 6.44
N ILE A 96 -17.11 -8.53 6.91
CA ILE A 96 -17.85 -9.02 8.08
C ILE A 96 -17.37 -8.32 9.36
N CYS A 97 -16.06 -8.10 9.52
CA CYS A 97 -15.53 -7.35 10.68
C CYS A 97 -16.02 -5.90 10.74
N ASN A 98 -16.32 -5.29 9.59
CA ASN A 98 -16.85 -3.92 9.49
C ASN A 98 -18.38 -3.86 9.68
N MET A 99 -19.04 -4.98 9.96
CA MET A 99 -20.48 -5.03 10.19
C MET A 99 -20.82 -4.40 11.55
N ASP A 100 -21.75 -3.45 11.55
CA ASP A 100 -22.21 -2.82 12.78
C ASP A 100 -23.31 -3.66 13.43
N ILE A 101 -22.91 -4.53 14.35
CA ILE A 101 -23.81 -5.41 15.10
C ILE A 101 -24.86 -4.62 15.92
N LYS A 102 -24.58 -3.36 16.27
CA LYS A 102 -25.48 -2.53 17.09
C LYS A 102 -26.59 -1.88 16.25
N GLU A 103 -26.28 -1.47 15.03
CA GLU A 103 -27.21 -0.76 14.14
C GLU A 103 -27.88 -1.67 13.11
N SER A 104 -27.23 -2.76 12.69
CA SER A 104 -27.73 -3.67 11.65
C SER A 104 -27.24 -5.10 11.83
N THR A 105 -28.16 -6.05 11.87
CA THR A 105 -27.84 -7.49 11.82
C THR A 105 -27.53 -7.98 10.40
N PHE A 106 -27.47 -7.09 9.41
CA PHE A 106 -27.21 -7.44 8.01
C PHE A 106 -25.98 -6.74 7.45
N LEU A 107 -25.30 -7.43 6.54
CA LEU A 107 -24.28 -6.83 5.67
C LEU A 107 -24.91 -5.78 4.75
N SER A 108 -24.16 -4.71 4.52
CA SER A 108 -24.53 -3.62 3.62
C SER A 108 -23.39 -3.33 2.65
N ILE A 109 -23.71 -2.69 1.52
CA ILE A 109 -22.71 -2.24 0.54
C ILE A 109 -21.61 -1.37 1.16
N LYS A 110 -21.93 -0.58 2.21
CA LYS A 110 -20.97 0.28 2.91
C LYS A 110 -19.86 -0.53 3.59
N ASN A 111 -20.15 -1.74 4.07
CA ASN A 111 -19.15 -2.60 4.70
C ASN A 111 -18.11 -3.05 3.66
N PHE A 112 -18.55 -3.38 2.44
CA PHE A 112 -17.67 -3.72 1.31
C PHE A 112 -16.86 -2.52 0.81
N GLU A 113 -17.47 -1.33 0.71
CA GLU A 113 -16.75 -0.10 0.37
C GLU A 113 -15.66 0.24 1.40
N THR A 114 -15.96 0.07 2.68
CA THR A 114 -15.01 0.32 3.78
C THR A 114 -13.89 -0.72 3.77
N ALA A 115 -14.23 -2.00 3.62
CA ALA A 115 -13.24 -3.07 3.52
C ALA A 115 -12.33 -2.89 2.29
N SER A 116 -12.90 -2.50 1.14
CA SER A 116 -12.14 -2.19 -0.06
C SER A 116 -11.12 -1.07 0.19
N LYS A 117 -11.52 0.03 0.83
CA LYS A 117 -10.57 1.10 1.21
C LYS A 117 -9.44 0.59 2.12
N SER A 118 -9.74 -0.28 3.09
CA SER A 118 -8.75 -0.84 4.02
C SER A 118 -7.73 -1.78 3.35
N ILE A 119 -8.11 -2.50 2.30
CA ILE A 119 -7.22 -3.45 1.62
C ILE A 119 -6.24 -2.72 0.71
N HIS A 120 -6.64 -1.57 0.17
CA HIS A 120 -5.80 -0.74 -0.67
C HIS A 120 -4.94 0.26 0.14
N GLN A 121 -4.91 0.16 1.47
CA GLN A 121 -3.99 0.95 2.29
C GLN A 121 -2.55 0.58 1.92
N GLN A 122 -1.80 1.57 1.48
CA GLN A 122 -0.38 1.42 1.16
C GLN A 122 0.41 2.00 2.33
N PRO A 123 1.09 1.18 3.16
CA PRO A 123 1.78 1.67 4.36
C PRO A 123 2.75 2.81 4.07
N LYS A 124 3.46 2.72 2.93
CA LYS A 124 4.37 3.77 2.46
C LYS A 124 3.67 5.10 2.16
N ARG A 125 2.42 5.06 1.68
CA ARG A 125 1.61 6.26 1.41
C ARG A 125 1.16 6.89 2.72
N GLU A 126 0.78 6.08 3.70
CA GLU A 126 0.39 6.53 5.04
C GLU A 126 1.57 7.16 5.77
N SER A 127 2.73 6.48 5.82
CA SER A 127 3.97 7.04 6.36
C SER A 127 4.35 8.38 5.71
N LEU A 128 4.12 8.52 4.39
CA LEU A 128 4.38 9.76 3.67
C LEU A 128 3.37 10.86 4.01
N GLN A 129 2.12 10.53 4.32
CA GLN A 129 1.11 11.49 4.78
C GLN A 129 1.36 11.95 6.22
N ASP A 130 1.84 11.06 7.07
CA ASP A 130 2.10 11.28 8.50
C ASP A 130 3.44 11.99 8.79
N CYS A 131 4.24 12.26 7.76
CA CYS A 131 5.50 12.98 7.88
C CYS A 131 5.31 14.39 8.48
N SER A 132 6.22 14.79 9.36
CA SER A 132 6.32 16.17 9.84
C SER A 132 6.70 17.14 8.72
N THR A 133 6.51 18.45 8.96
CA THR A 133 6.90 19.49 8.00
C THR A 133 8.41 19.45 7.67
N LEU A 134 9.26 19.14 8.67
CA LEU A 134 10.71 19.02 8.49
C LEU A 134 11.07 17.83 7.58
N GLU A 135 10.43 16.68 7.80
CA GLU A 135 10.65 15.49 6.97
C GLU A 135 10.23 15.72 5.53
N HIS A 136 9.11 16.40 5.32
CA HIS A 136 8.70 16.82 3.98
C HIS A 136 9.74 17.73 3.33
N TYR A 137 10.32 18.71 4.05
CA TYR A 137 11.42 19.52 3.52
C TYR A 137 12.63 18.68 3.13
N PHE A 138 12.95 17.65 3.89
CA PHE A 138 14.07 16.75 3.60
C PHE A 138 13.80 15.91 2.36
N LEU A 139 12.59 15.38 2.20
CA LEU A 139 12.16 14.68 0.98
C LEU A 139 12.23 15.62 -0.24
N VAL A 140 11.83 16.89 -0.09
CA VAL A 140 11.97 17.91 -1.15
C VAL A 140 13.43 18.13 -1.53
N CYS A 141 14.31 18.26 -0.53
CA CYS A 141 15.75 18.47 -0.75
C CYS A 141 16.37 17.30 -1.50
N MET A 142 16.09 16.06 -1.07
CA MET A 142 16.57 14.85 -1.74
C MET A 142 16.09 14.78 -3.19
N LYS A 143 14.80 15.07 -3.44
CA LYS A 143 14.24 15.12 -4.79
C LYS A 143 14.96 16.13 -5.69
N ARG A 144 15.28 17.33 -5.15
CA ARG A 144 16.03 18.36 -5.87
C ARG A 144 17.47 17.93 -6.16
N LEU A 145 18.13 17.23 -5.23
CA LEU A 145 19.47 16.69 -5.45
C LEU A 145 19.47 15.65 -6.59
N GLU A 146 18.43 14.80 -6.68
CA GLU A 146 18.26 13.88 -7.80
C GLU A 146 18.05 14.60 -9.14
N THR A 147 17.25 15.68 -9.17
CA THR A 147 17.05 16.49 -10.39
C THR A 147 18.34 17.17 -10.83
N LYS A 148 19.27 17.47 -9.91
CA LYS A 148 20.61 17.98 -10.22
C LYS A 148 21.60 16.88 -10.66
N GLU A 149 21.10 15.67 -10.97
CA GLU A 149 21.89 14.51 -11.36
C GLU A 149 22.97 14.13 -10.33
N GLN A 150 22.73 14.40 -9.05
CA GLN A 150 23.65 14.00 -8.00
C GLN A 150 23.51 12.49 -7.75
N ASN A 151 24.46 11.72 -8.30
CA ASN A 151 24.47 10.25 -8.23
C ASN A 151 24.49 9.66 -6.82
N SER A 152 24.92 10.43 -5.81
CA SER A 152 24.92 9.98 -4.41
C SER A 152 24.85 11.17 -3.45
N TYR A 153 24.01 11.08 -2.42
CA TYR A 153 23.84 12.11 -1.40
C TYR A 153 23.67 11.51 -0.01
N ASN A 154 24.09 12.24 1.02
CA ASN A 154 23.99 11.87 2.42
C ASN A 154 23.34 13.01 3.23
N PHE A 155 23.20 12.84 4.54
CA PHE A 155 22.65 13.87 5.44
C PHE A 155 23.30 15.25 5.25
N ASN A 156 24.62 15.30 5.08
CA ASN A 156 25.31 16.58 4.90
C ASN A 156 24.94 17.26 3.59
N SER A 157 24.80 16.50 2.49
CA SER A 157 24.30 17.04 1.21
C SER A 157 22.88 17.56 1.34
N VAL A 158 22.00 16.81 2.02
CA VAL A 158 20.60 17.21 2.26
C VAL A 158 20.53 18.47 3.12
N MET A 159 21.34 18.56 4.19
CA MET A 159 21.39 19.74 5.06
C MET A 159 21.89 20.99 4.32
N LYS A 160 22.84 20.84 3.38
CA LYS A 160 23.29 21.94 2.51
C LYS A 160 22.17 22.42 1.59
N GLU A 161 21.45 21.52 0.95
CA GLU A 161 20.31 21.89 0.09
C GLU A 161 19.17 22.52 0.90
N TYR A 162 18.89 21.98 2.08
CA TYR A 162 17.91 22.54 3.01
C TYR A 162 18.28 23.98 3.43
N LYS A 163 19.56 24.24 3.72
CA LYS A 163 20.05 25.59 3.99
C LYS A 163 19.84 26.52 2.78
N VAL A 164 20.16 26.07 1.57
CA VAL A 164 19.92 26.86 0.35
C VAL A 164 18.45 27.23 0.18
N ILE A 165 17.53 26.29 0.45
CA ILE A 165 16.09 26.54 0.36
C ILE A 165 15.62 27.48 1.48
N HIS A 166 16.12 27.28 2.70
CA HIS A 166 15.84 28.16 3.83
C HIS A 166 16.28 29.60 3.54
N ASP A 167 17.51 29.79 3.07
CA ASP A 167 18.08 31.12 2.81
C ASP A 167 17.35 31.84 1.65
N ALA A 168 16.81 31.09 0.69
CA ALA A 168 15.97 31.63 -0.38
C ALA A 168 14.54 31.99 0.09
N PHE A 169 14.01 31.30 1.11
CA PHE A 169 12.62 31.44 1.58
C PHE A 169 12.50 31.44 3.12
N PRO A 170 13.19 32.34 3.85
CA PRO A 170 13.34 32.25 5.31
C PRO A 170 12.04 32.47 6.08
N ILE A 171 11.05 33.13 5.46
CA ILE A 171 9.71 33.35 6.04
C ILE A 171 8.87 32.06 5.97
N TYR A 172 9.14 31.18 5.01
CA TYR A 172 8.31 30.02 4.69
C TYR A 172 8.91 28.70 5.19
N VAL A 173 10.23 28.66 5.35
CA VAL A 173 10.96 27.46 5.76
C VAL A 173 11.49 27.73 7.16
N THR A 174 10.95 27.01 8.15
CA THR A 174 11.44 27.13 9.52
C THR A 174 12.85 26.57 9.60
N HIS A 175 13.77 27.27 10.28
CA HIS A 175 15.11 26.76 10.60
C HIS A 175 15.05 25.75 11.75
N TYR A 176 15.58 24.55 11.53
CA TYR A 176 15.74 23.53 12.56
C TYR A 176 17.21 23.29 12.91
N GLU A 177 17.48 23.04 14.18
CA GLU A 177 18.81 22.66 14.65
C GLU A 177 19.26 21.33 14.04
N ARG A 178 20.58 21.18 13.85
CA ARG A 178 21.17 20.02 13.17
C ARG A 178 20.77 18.69 13.80
N ASP A 179 20.69 18.60 15.13
CA ASP A 179 20.33 17.34 15.80
C ASP A 179 18.87 16.97 15.55
N ARG A 180 17.96 17.95 15.50
CA ARG A 180 16.55 17.73 15.10
C ARG A 180 16.44 17.30 13.64
N CYS A 181 17.23 17.91 12.77
CA CYS A 181 17.34 17.49 11.37
C CYS A 181 17.86 16.05 11.24
N LEU A 182 18.84 15.66 12.04
CA LEU A 182 19.38 14.30 12.02
C LEU A 182 18.34 13.29 12.50
N MET A 183 17.59 13.60 13.57
CA MET A 183 16.48 12.76 14.03
C MET A 183 15.40 12.58 12.95
N ALA A 184 15.02 13.67 12.25
CA ALA A 184 14.07 13.59 11.13
C ALA A 184 14.61 12.72 9.98
N PHE A 185 15.89 12.84 9.66
CA PHE A 185 16.54 12.02 8.63
C PHE A 185 16.57 10.53 9.00
N GLU A 186 16.85 10.19 10.25
CA GLU A 186 16.81 8.82 10.77
C GLU A 186 15.37 8.27 10.79
N HIS A 187 14.39 9.10 11.14
CA HIS A 187 12.98 8.71 11.11
C HIS A 187 12.50 8.39 9.69
N LEU A 188 12.87 9.20 8.69
CA LEU A 188 12.58 8.90 7.27
C LEU A 188 13.10 7.51 6.83
N GLU A 189 14.24 7.07 7.38
CA GLU A 189 14.80 5.74 7.10
C GLU A 189 14.03 4.63 7.81
N GLN A 190 13.69 4.84 9.08
CA GLN A 190 12.87 3.90 9.86
C GLN A 190 11.49 3.64 9.22
N HIS A 191 10.91 4.67 8.58
CA HIS A 191 9.64 4.56 7.85
C HIS A 191 9.78 4.02 6.42
N GLY A 192 10.99 3.67 5.98
CA GLY A 192 11.23 3.12 4.64
C GLY A 192 10.95 4.12 3.50
N LEU A 193 11.03 5.43 3.78
CA LEU A 193 10.90 6.48 2.78
C LEU A 193 12.25 6.77 2.10
N ILE A 194 13.35 6.47 2.80
CA ILE A 194 14.71 6.46 2.27
C ILE A 194 15.40 5.15 2.66
N SER A 195 16.46 4.77 1.95
CA SER A 195 17.31 3.64 2.32
C SER A 195 18.78 3.98 2.17
N PHE A 196 19.63 3.44 3.05
CA PHE A 196 21.07 3.49 2.84
C PHE A 196 21.51 2.62 1.65
N GLU A 197 22.44 3.13 0.85
CA GLU A 197 22.97 2.42 -0.32
C GLU A 197 24.04 1.38 0.06
N ASP A 198 24.65 1.50 1.24
CA ASP A 198 25.75 0.64 1.69
C ASP A 198 25.30 -0.61 2.45
N VAL A 199 25.78 -1.78 1.99
CA VAL A 199 25.52 -3.11 2.57
C VAL A 199 26.76 -3.71 3.28
N ARG A 200 27.93 -3.04 3.27
CA ARG A 200 29.21 -3.70 3.66
C ARG A 200 29.91 -3.09 4.88
N GLY A 201 29.98 -3.89 5.95
CA GLY A 201 31.17 -4.18 6.77
C GLY A 201 31.74 -3.10 7.70
N GLN A 202 31.66 -1.83 7.35
CA GLN A 202 31.98 -0.70 8.23
C GLN A 202 30.87 0.33 8.05
N ASN A 203 30.04 0.51 9.08
CA ASN A 203 28.97 1.50 9.05
C ASN A 203 29.58 2.85 9.44
N PRO A 204 29.89 3.77 8.49
CA PRO A 204 30.23 5.12 8.88
C PRO A 204 29.02 5.73 9.62
N SER A 205 29.26 6.75 10.45
CA SER A 205 28.18 7.45 11.14
C SER A 205 27.08 7.86 10.15
N VAL A 206 25.81 7.77 10.57
CA VAL A 206 24.61 7.98 9.72
C VAL A 206 24.74 9.20 8.80
N GLN A 207 25.31 10.29 9.31
CA GLN A 207 25.48 11.54 8.56
C GLN A 207 26.34 11.45 7.30
N PHE A 208 27.19 10.43 7.16
CA PHE A 208 28.09 10.22 6.02
C PHE A 208 27.63 9.12 5.08
N ARG A 209 26.64 8.32 5.48
CA ARG A 209 26.12 7.22 4.65
C ARG A 209 25.32 7.77 3.47
N SER A 210 25.61 7.26 2.29
CA SER A 210 24.83 7.56 1.11
C SER A 210 23.43 6.94 1.23
N VAL A 211 22.43 7.71 0.81
CA VAL A 211 21.02 7.32 0.84
C VAL A 211 20.39 7.46 -0.53
N LYS A 212 19.32 6.70 -0.73
CA LYS A 212 18.44 6.76 -1.89
C LYS A 212 17.02 7.05 -1.43
N LEU A 213 16.36 7.97 -2.12
CA LEU A 213 14.94 8.23 -1.96
C LEU A 213 14.15 7.05 -2.52
N LEU A 214 13.24 6.50 -1.71
CA LEU A 214 12.35 5.44 -2.14
C LEU A 214 11.00 5.98 -2.64
N VAL A 215 10.72 7.27 -2.45
CA VAL A 215 9.45 7.90 -2.82
C VAL A 215 9.49 8.42 -4.25
N SER A 216 8.45 8.13 -5.04
CA SER A 216 8.34 8.69 -6.40
C SER A 216 7.92 10.16 -6.38
N SER A 217 8.24 10.90 -7.45
CA SER A 217 7.83 12.31 -7.58
C SER A 217 6.32 12.49 -7.44
N HIS A 218 5.54 11.58 -8.02
CA HIS A 218 4.07 11.60 -7.94
C HIS A 218 3.59 11.38 -6.50
N GLN A 219 4.14 10.39 -5.78
CA GLN A 219 3.78 10.13 -4.38
C GLN A 219 4.10 11.32 -3.48
N LEU A 220 5.26 11.95 -3.68
CA LEU A 220 5.66 13.13 -2.94
C LEU A 220 4.70 14.30 -3.22
N GLN A 221 4.34 14.54 -4.49
CA GLN A 221 3.39 15.59 -4.86
C GLN A 221 1.99 15.36 -4.25
N GLU A 222 1.47 14.14 -4.28
CA GLU A 222 0.19 13.82 -3.65
C GLU A 222 0.21 14.12 -2.15
N SER A 223 1.26 13.70 -1.43
CA SER A 223 1.35 13.95 0.01
C SER A 223 1.42 15.44 0.34
N LEU A 224 2.21 16.20 -0.40
CA LEU A 224 2.33 17.65 -0.21
C LEU A 224 1.02 18.39 -0.49
N ASN A 225 0.22 17.90 -1.45
CA ASN A 225 -1.09 18.46 -1.74
C ASN A 225 -2.11 18.15 -0.64
N ALA A 226 -2.07 16.95 -0.07
CA ALA A 226 -2.87 16.60 1.10
C ALA A 226 -2.48 17.44 2.34
N ASN A 227 -1.18 17.70 2.53
CA ASN A 227 -0.61 18.49 3.63
C ASN A 227 -0.49 19.99 3.29
N SER A 228 -1.40 20.53 2.48
CA SER A 228 -1.34 21.90 1.96
C SER A 228 -1.43 23.01 3.01
N SER A 229 -1.91 22.70 4.22
CA SER A 229 -2.01 23.62 5.36
C SER A 229 -0.67 23.85 6.08
N SER A 230 0.22 22.86 6.08
CA SER A 230 1.50 22.91 6.81
C SER A 230 2.69 23.24 5.91
N ILE A 231 2.55 23.08 4.59
CA ILE A 231 3.64 23.30 3.62
C ILE A 231 3.29 24.44 2.65
N PRO A 232 4.04 25.57 2.70
CA PRO A 232 3.78 26.72 1.85
C PRO A 232 3.71 26.39 0.35
N GLY A 233 2.73 26.98 -0.34
CA GLY A 233 2.49 26.76 -1.77
C GLY A 233 3.73 26.96 -2.66
N LYS A 234 4.61 27.91 -2.31
CA LYS A 234 5.87 28.14 -3.04
C LYS A 234 6.83 26.94 -3.00
N ILE A 235 6.86 26.18 -1.90
CA ILE A 235 7.68 24.96 -1.78
C ILE A 235 7.10 23.83 -2.64
N ARG A 236 5.77 23.77 -2.75
CA ARG A 236 5.09 22.86 -3.69
C ARG A 236 5.42 23.21 -5.14
N THR A 237 5.49 24.50 -5.48
CA THR A 237 5.88 24.96 -6.82
C THR A 237 7.33 24.62 -7.17
N LEU A 238 8.26 24.71 -6.21
CA LEU A 238 9.67 24.32 -6.39
C LEU A 238 9.89 22.82 -6.68
N LEU A 239 8.87 22.00 -6.46
CA LEU A 239 8.88 20.56 -6.78
C LEU A 239 8.21 20.21 -8.09
N MET A 240 7.53 21.17 -8.73
CA MET A 240 6.89 21.02 -10.03
C MET A 240 7.76 21.60 -11.16
N SER A 241 8.88 22.26 -10.84
CA SER A 241 9.91 22.78 -11.76
C SER A 241 11.14 21.90 -11.76
#